data_AF-A0A971MIY6-F1
#
_entry.id   AF-A0A971MIY6-F1
#
_cell.length_a   1.000
_cell.length_b   1.000
_cell.length_c   1.000
_cell.angle_alpha   90.00
_cell.angle_beta   90.00
_cell.angle_gamma   90.00
#
_symmetry.space_group_name_H-M   'P 1'
#
loop_
_entity.id
_entity.type
_entity.pdbx_description
1 polymer ?
#
loop_
_entity_poly.entity_id
_entity_poly.type
_entity_poly.pdbx_seq_one_letter_code
_entity_poly.pdbx_strand_id
1 'polypeptide(L)'
;DHGFDSMDDFNYAPQISKLLNILDYEDNLPKTVIYSLNGTKDNFMLATLAGDFQRAPYRGKVQFGAAWWFMDHKMGMIEQMDTLASVGVLPTFIGMLTDSRSFLSFPRHEYFRRLLCNFLGNIVENGEYPDDIEFVGKMVEDICYNNVKEYIGFK
;
A
#
# COMPACT_ATOMS: atom_id res chain seq x y z
N ASP A 1 -9.43 -22.23 -2.53
CA ASP A 1 -9.97 -21.23 -3.49
C ASP A 1 -11.23 -21.71 -4.22
N HIS A 2 -12.30 -22.06 -3.48
CA HIS A 2 -13.61 -22.36 -4.08
C HIS A 2 -14.68 -21.32 -3.69
N GLY A 3 -14.27 -20.19 -3.09
CA GLY A 3 -15.17 -19.11 -2.68
C GLY A 3 -15.86 -19.33 -1.34
N PHE A 4 -15.28 -20.17 -0.45
CA PHE A 4 -15.80 -20.42 0.89
C PHE A 4 -14.95 -19.78 2.00
N ASP A 5 -14.06 -18.86 1.62
CA ASP A 5 -13.19 -18.12 2.54
C ASP A 5 -13.77 -16.73 2.79
N SER A 6 -13.57 -16.19 3.99
CA SER A 6 -14.08 -14.87 4.41
C SER A 6 -13.06 -14.11 5.26
N MET A 7 -13.33 -12.84 5.56
CA MET A 7 -12.50 -12.05 6.46
C MET A 7 -12.58 -12.58 7.90
N ASP A 8 -11.46 -12.51 8.62
CA ASP A 8 -11.36 -12.80 10.05
C ASP A 8 -11.17 -11.49 10.86
N ASP A 9 -11.30 -11.54 12.18
CA ASP A 9 -11.36 -10.38 13.09
C ASP A 9 -10.57 -10.56 14.41
N PHE A 10 -9.54 -11.39 14.44
CA PHE A 10 -8.68 -11.46 15.63
C PHE A 10 -7.72 -10.25 15.73
N ASN A 11 -7.22 -9.97 16.93
CA ASN A 11 -6.20 -8.94 17.14
C ASN A 11 -4.80 -9.56 16.99
N TYR A 12 -4.02 -9.06 16.03
CA TYR A 12 -2.72 -9.63 15.67
C TYR A 12 -1.53 -8.65 15.74
N ALA A 13 -1.78 -7.40 16.14
CA ALA A 13 -0.71 -6.39 16.24
C ALA A 13 0.47 -6.83 17.12
N PRO A 14 0.27 -7.43 18.33
CA PRO A 14 1.39 -7.92 19.15
C PRO A 14 2.23 -9.00 18.45
N GLN A 15 1.59 -9.87 17.68
CA GLN A 15 2.23 -10.99 16.99
C GLN A 15 3.07 -10.49 15.82
N ILE A 16 2.52 -9.58 14.99
CA ILE A 16 3.26 -8.99 13.88
C ILE A 16 4.43 -8.15 14.40
N SER A 17 4.19 -7.27 15.38
CA SER A 17 5.22 -6.41 15.96
C SER A 17 6.37 -7.26 16.53
N LYS A 18 6.07 -8.32 17.30
CA LYS A 18 7.08 -9.21 17.85
C LYS A 18 7.90 -9.91 16.76
N LEU A 19 7.25 -10.40 15.71
CA LEU A 19 7.94 -11.07 14.59
C LEU A 19 8.90 -10.11 13.88
N LEU A 20 8.42 -8.93 13.48
CA LEU A 20 9.24 -7.95 12.80
C LEU A 20 10.38 -7.44 13.69
N ASN A 21 10.12 -7.22 14.98
CA ASN A 21 11.13 -6.79 15.93
C ASN A 21 12.25 -7.82 16.13
N ILE A 22 11.95 -9.12 16.17
CA ILE A 22 13.00 -10.15 16.25
C ILE A 22 13.91 -10.07 15.02
N LEU A 23 13.34 -9.95 13.84
CA LEU A 23 14.11 -9.86 12.59
C LEU A 23 14.91 -8.56 12.51
N ASP A 24 14.33 -7.43 12.94
CA ASP A 24 14.99 -6.13 12.86
C ASP A 24 16.10 -5.99 13.90
N TYR A 25 15.90 -6.54 15.11
CA TYR A 25 16.92 -6.56 16.17
C TYR A 25 18.19 -7.32 15.75
N GLU A 26 18.04 -8.37 14.95
CA GLU A 26 19.16 -9.14 14.38
C GLU A 26 19.70 -8.56 13.05
N ASP A 27 19.22 -7.38 12.63
CA ASP A 27 19.52 -6.76 11.33
C ASP A 27 19.19 -7.64 10.10
N ASN A 28 18.19 -8.51 10.26
CA ASN A 28 17.79 -9.53 9.28
C ASN A 28 16.40 -9.25 8.69
N LEU A 29 15.72 -8.18 9.07
CA LEU A 29 14.41 -7.82 8.51
C LEU A 29 14.56 -7.42 7.03
N PRO A 30 13.98 -8.18 6.07
CA PRO A 30 14.05 -7.83 4.65
C PRO A 30 13.10 -6.69 4.31
N LYS A 31 13.16 -6.25 3.05
CA LYS A 31 12.05 -5.52 2.44
C LYS A 31 10.76 -6.33 2.62
N THR A 32 9.75 -5.73 3.23
CA THR A 32 8.53 -6.42 3.68
C THR A 32 7.30 -5.67 3.19
N VAL A 33 6.26 -6.37 2.75
CA VAL A 33 4.96 -5.77 2.42
C VAL A 33 3.90 -6.43 3.29
N ILE A 34 3.11 -5.64 4.00
CA ILE A 34 2.07 -6.12 4.92
C ILE A 34 0.70 -5.76 4.34
N TYR A 35 -0.16 -6.75 4.19
CA TYR A 35 -1.52 -6.59 3.65
C TYR A 35 -2.54 -6.88 4.73
N SER A 36 -3.64 -6.12 4.72
CA SER A 36 -4.83 -6.43 5.53
C SER A 36 -5.87 -7.15 4.70
N LEU A 37 -6.47 -8.19 5.27
CA LEU A 37 -7.71 -8.76 4.75
C LEU A 37 -8.94 -7.98 5.27
N ASN A 38 -8.90 -7.52 6.53
CA ASN A 38 -9.93 -6.72 7.19
C ASN A 38 -9.49 -5.26 7.27
N GLY A 39 -9.48 -4.58 6.13
CA GLY A 39 -8.92 -3.23 6.03
C GLY A 39 -9.59 -2.20 6.94
N THR A 40 -10.90 -2.30 7.10
CA THR A 40 -11.70 -1.40 7.94
C THR A 40 -11.27 -1.39 9.41
N LYS A 41 -10.74 -2.51 9.90
CA LYS A 41 -10.21 -2.60 11.26
C LYS A 41 -8.72 -2.26 11.33
N ASP A 42 -7.95 -2.79 10.38
CA ASP A 42 -6.52 -2.96 10.58
C ASP A 42 -5.64 -1.99 9.78
N ASN A 43 -6.21 -1.22 8.84
CA ASN A 43 -5.42 -0.32 7.97
C ASN A 43 -4.53 0.63 8.77
N PHE A 44 -5.08 1.42 9.71
CA PHE A 44 -4.30 2.37 10.51
C PHE A 44 -3.26 1.68 11.38
N MET A 45 -3.61 0.52 11.94
CA MET A 45 -2.71 -0.25 12.78
C MET A 45 -1.51 -0.76 11.97
N LEU A 46 -1.75 -1.36 10.80
CA LEU A 46 -0.68 -1.88 9.94
C LEU A 46 0.16 -0.77 9.31
N ALA A 47 -0.47 0.34 8.92
CA ALA A 47 0.24 1.48 8.35
C ALA A 47 1.20 2.13 9.36
N THR A 48 0.77 2.29 10.61
CA THR A 48 1.64 2.81 11.68
C THR A 48 2.71 1.80 12.09
N LEU A 49 2.37 0.51 12.19
CA LEU A 49 3.31 -0.56 12.49
C LEU A 49 4.41 -0.70 11.42
N ALA A 50 4.10 -0.47 10.14
CA ALA A 50 5.12 -0.41 9.08
C ALA A 50 6.12 0.73 9.31
N GLY A 51 5.70 1.82 9.96
CA GLY A 51 6.56 2.96 10.32
C GLY A 51 7.65 2.61 11.34
N ASP A 52 7.37 1.69 12.26
CA ASP A 52 8.31 1.29 13.33
C ASP A 52 9.60 0.66 12.78
N PHE A 53 9.56 0.12 11.55
CA PHE A 53 10.62 -0.72 10.98
C PHE A 53 11.24 -0.13 9.71
N GLN A 54 11.15 1.19 9.53
CA GLN A 54 11.81 1.88 8.42
C GLN A 54 13.32 1.98 8.66
N ARG A 55 14.13 1.81 7.59
CA ARG A 55 15.59 1.90 7.70
C ARG A 55 16.25 2.37 6.41
N ALA A 56 17.15 3.34 6.54
CA ALA A 56 18.03 3.77 5.46
C ALA A 56 18.95 2.61 5.01
N PRO A 57 19.34 2.53 3.72
CA PRO A 57 19.09 3.49 2.64
C PRO A 57 17.78 3.26 1.87
N TYR A 58 16.90 2.36 2.32
CA TYR A 58 15.70 1.99 1.57
C TYR A 58 14.61 3.06 1.68
N ARG A 59 13.98 3.38 0.53
CA ARG A 59 12.78 4.22 0.48
C ARG A 59 11.55 3.35 0.73
N GLY A 60 11.01 3.41 1.95
CA GLY A 60 9.88 2.59 2.38
C GLY A 60 10.24 1.11 2.48
N LYS A 61 11.15 0.74 3.41
CA LYS A 61 11.63 -0.64 3.60
C LYS A 61 10.49 -1.60 3.93
N VAL A 62 9.55 -1.16 4.76
CA VAL A 62 8.33 -1.89 5.08
C VAL A 62 7.17 -1.13 4.47
N GLN A 63 6.42 -1.79 3.61
CA GLN A 63 5.32 -1.23 2.85
C GLN A 63 4.00 -1.68 3.47
N PHE A 64 3.07 -0.74 3.63
CA PHE A 64 1.67 -1.07 3.79
C PHE A 64 1.06 -1.28 2.41
N GLY A 65 0.68 -2.52 2.12
CA GLY A 65 0.28 -2.97 0.80
C GLY A 65 -1.06 -2.38 0.33
N ALA A 66 -1.32 -2.55 -0.97
CA ALA A 66 -2.61 -2.19 -1.57
C ALA A 66 -3.78 -2.93 -0.89
N ALA A 67 -4.98 -2.36 -1.00
CA ALA A 67 -6.20 -3.02 -0.53
C ALA A 67 -6.33 -4.42 -1.16
N TRP A 68 -6.44 -5.44 -0.31
CA TRP A 68 -6.29 -6.83 -0.74
C TRP A 68 -7.61 -7.60 -0.77
N TRP A 69 -7.74 -8.49 -1.75
CA TRP A 69 -8.84 -9.45 -1.93
C TRP A 69 -10.22 -8.81 -1.83
N PHE A 70 -10.93 -8.97 -0.70
CA PHE A 70 -12.27 -8.41 -0.52
C PHE A 70 -12.26 -6.88 -0.56
N MET A 71 -11.14 -6.25 -0.20
CA MET A 71 -10.96 -4.80 -0.19
C MET A 71 -10.48 -4.25 -1.54
N ASP A 72 -10.17 -5.10 -2.53
CA ASP A 72 -9.72 -4.72 -3.89
C ASP A 72 -10.88 -4.20 -4.75
N HIS A 73 -11.44 -3.07 -4.29
CA HIS A 73 -12.56 -2.33 -4.88
C HIS A 73 -12.51 -0.87 -4.43
N LYS A 74 -13.31 0.03 -5.04
CA LYS A 74 -13.23 1.49 -4.80
C LYS A 74 -13.15 1.91 -3.34
N MET A 75 -14.04 1.41 -2.48
CA MET A 75 -14.09 1.84 -1.07
C MET A 75 -12.80 1.45 -0.34
N GLY A 76 -12.42 0.18 -0.41
CA GLY A 76 -11.20 -0.32 0.23
C GLY A 76 -9.91 0.30 -0.32
N MET A 77 -9.80 0.54 -1.63
CA MET A 77 -8.66 1.25 -2.20
C MET A 77 -8.56 2.70 -1.71
N ILE A 78 -9.67 3.43 -1.67
CA ILE A 78 -9.67 4.82 -1.18
C ILE A 78 -9.29 4.85 0.30
N GLU A 79 -9.89 3.98 1.12
CA GLU A 79 -9.59 3.89 2.56
C GLU A 79 -8.11 3.52 2.82
N GLN A 80 -7.56 2.59 2.04
CA GLN A 80 -6.15 2.19 2.14
C GLN A 80 -5.21 3.34 1.74
N MET A 81 -5.48 4.04 0.63
CA MET A 81 -4.68 5.18 0.19
C MET A 81 -4.76 6.36 1.16
N ASP A 82 -5.96 6.67 1.68
CA ASP A 82 -6.19 7.73 2.65
C ASP A 82 -5.44 7.45 3.97
N THR A 83 -5.51 6.20 4.45
CA THR A 83 -4.73 5.76 5.61
C THR A 83 -3.23 5.93 5.36
N LEU A 84 -2.72 5.44 4.23
CA LEU A 84 -1.30 5.54 3.90
C LEU A 84 -0.83 7.00 3.74
N ALA A 85 -1.66 7.86 3.18
CA ALA A 85 -1.39 9.30 3.07
C ALA A 85 -1.37 9.99 4.45
N SER A 86 -2.20 9.52 5.39
CA SER A 86 -2.35 10.12 6.72
C SER A 86 -1.20 9.79 7.68
N VAL A 87 -0.72 8.54 7.68
CA VAL A 87 0.26 8.07 8.68
C VAL A 87 1.55 7.50 8.08
N GLY A 88 1.64 7.43 6.75
CA GLY A 88 2.83 6.95 6.03
C GLY A 88 3.34 7.98 5.02
N VAL A 89 3.95 7.47 3.94
CA VAL A 89 4.52 8.30 2.87
C VAL A 89 4.02 7.79 1.52
N LEU A 90 2.83 8.26 1.12
CA LEU A 90 2.16 7.86 -0.14
C LEU A 90 3.09 7.90 -1.39
N PRO A 91 3.98 8.90 -1.58
CA PRO A 91 4.89 8.91 -2.73
C PRO A 91 5.82 7.69 -2.84
N THR A 92 6.05 6.95 -1.75
CA THR A 92 6.89 5.74 -1.74
C THR A 92 6.09 4.45 -1.93
N PHE A 93 4.76 4.55 -2.09
CA PHE A 93 3.89 3.39 -2.23
C PHE A 93 4.23 2.59 -3.48
N ILE A 94 4.43 1.29 -3.32
CA ILE A 94 4.77 0.38 -4.43
C ILE A 94 3.57 0.04 -5.34
N GLY A 95 2.37 0.51 -5.01
CA GLY A 95 1.22 0.46 -5.91
C GLY A 95 0.52 -0.89 -5.98
N MET A 96 -0.11 -1.12 -7.12
CA MET A 96 -1.12 -2.16 -7.33
C MET A 96 -0.56 -3.49 -7.83
N LEU A 97 -1.21 -4.58 -7.45
CA LEU A 97 -1.04 -5.93 -8.03
C LEU A 97 -2.42 -6.55 -8.26
N THR A 98 -2.54 -7.47 -9.21
CA THR A 98 -3.87 -8.03 -9.55
C THR A 98 -4.34 -9.12 -8.59
N ASP A 99 -3.41 -9.82 -7.93
CA ASP A 99 -3.63 -11.03 -7.12
C ASP A 99 -4.60 -12.02 -7.77
N SER A 100 -4.46 -12.21 -9.08
CA SER A 100 -5.44 -12.93 -9.87
C SER A 100 -4.81 -14.02 -10.71
N ARG A 101 -5.50 -15.16 -10.74
CA ARG A 101 -5.24 -16.25 -11.70
C ARG A 101 -5.79 -15.99 -13.10
N SER A 102 -6.51 -14.89 -13.32
CA SER A 102 -7.11 -14.55 -14.62
C SER A 102 -6.18 -13.65 -15.43
N PHE A 103 -5.91 -14.03 -16.68
CA PHE A 103 -5.23 -13.15 -17.65
C PHE A 103 -6.03 -11.87 -17.96
N LEU A 104 -7.34 -11.86 -17.70
CA LEU A 104 -8.21 -10.71 -17.90
C LEU A 104 -8.25 -9.77 -16.69
N SER A 105 -7.33 -9.91 -15.74
CA SER A 105 -7.32 -9.13 -14.50
C SER A 105 -6.58 -7.79 -14.61
N PHE A 106 -5.82 -7.54 -15.68
CA PHE A 106 -5.09 -6.28 -15.87
C PHE A 106 -5.94 -4.99 -15.83
N PRO A 107 -7.25 -5.00 -16.19
CA PRO A 107 -8.13 -3.85 -15.93
C PRO A 107 -8.19 -3.42 -14.45
N ARG A 108 -7.83 -4.28 -13.48
CA ARG A 108 -7.65 -3.88 -12.07
C ARG A 108 -6.60 -2.79 -11.90
N HIS A 109 -5.53 -2.81 -12.70
CA HIS A 109 -4.55 -1.72 -12.70
C HIS A 109 -5.13 -0.42 -13.24
N GLU A 110 -5.93 -0.48 -14.32
CA GLU A 110 -6.61 0.72 -14.82
C GLU A 110 -7.58 1.29 -13.77
N TYR A 111 -8.33 0.41 -13.12
CA TYR A 111 -9.26 0.79 -12.05
C TYR A 111 -8.54 1.49 -10.91
N PHE A 112 -7.46 0.89 -10.40
CA PHE A 112 -6.58 1.51 -9.38
C PHE A 112 -6.06 2.87 -9.83
N ARG A 113 -5.51 2.98 -11.05
CA ARG A 113 -4.93 4.22 -11.59
C ARG A 113 -5.95 5.35 -11.64
N ARG A 114 -7.18 5.06 -12.08
CA ARG A 114 -8.27 6.04 -12.11
C ARG A 114 -8.60 6.53 -10.70
N LEU A 115 -8.64 5.63 -9.73
CA LEU A 115 -8.92 5.99 -8.33
C LEU A 115 -7.78 6.79 -7.69
N LEU A 116 -6.52 6.42 -7.95
CA LEU A 116 -5.34 7.18 -7.50
C LEU A 116 -5.35 8.61 -8.08
N CYS A 117 -5.51 8.75 -9.39
CA CYS A 117 -5.54 10.06 -10.03
C CYS A 117 -6.72 10.91 -9.55
N ASN A 118 -7.90 10.31 -9.32
CA ASN A 118 -9.03 11.02 -8.77
C ASN A 118 -8.81 11.42 -7.30
N PHE A 119 -8.19 10.55 -6.49
CA PHE A 119 -7.84 10.86 -5.10
C PHE A 119 -6.88 12.06 -5.04
N LEU A 120 -5.80 12.02 -5.81
CA LEU A 120 -4.82 13.11 -5.89
C LEU A 120 -5.41 14.38 -6.50
N GLY A 121 -6.23 14.27 -7.55
CA GLY A 121 -6.91 15.41 -8.16
C GLY A 121 -7.83 16.13 -7.18
N ASN A 122 -8.61 15.39 -6.41
CA ASN A 122 -9.52 15.98 -5.41
C ASN A 122 -8.77 16.75 -4.31
N ILE A 123 -7.68 16.19 -3.76
CA ILE A 123 -6.90 16.90 -2.72
C ILE A 123 -6.21 18.16 -3.28
N VAL A 124 -5.81 18.15 -4.56
CA VAL A 124 -5.27 19.34 -5.24
C VAL A 124 -6.36 20.39 -5.46
N GLU A 125 -7.52 20.01 -6.01
CA GLU A 125 -8.65 20.91 -6.25
C GLU A 125 -9.19 21.54 -4.96
N ASN A 126 -9.11 20.82 -3.84
CA ASN A 126 -9.48 21.34 -2.52
C ASN A 126 -8.43 22.29 -1.91
N GLY A 127 -7.26 22.45 -2.52
CA GLY A 127 -6.14 23.24 -1.99
C GLY A 127 -5.40 22.58 -0.81
N GLU A 128 -5.55 21.27 -0.63
CA GLU A 128 -4.87 20.49 0.41
C GLU A 128 -3.46 20.04 -0.04
N TYR A 129 -3.22 20.01 -1.35
CA TYR A 129 -1.96 19.64 -1.97
C TYR A 129 -1.57 20.62 -3.10
N PRO A 130 -0.27 20.84 -3.39
CA PRO A 130 0.14 21.76 -4.45
C PRO A 130 -0.41 21.37 -5.82
N ASP A 131 -0.97 22.35 -6.54
CA ASP A 131 -1.34 22.24 -7.95
C ASP A 131 -0.09 22.35 -8.85
N ASP A 132 0.76 21.33 -8.74
CA ASP A 132 1.97 21.16 -9.55
C ASP A 132 1.87 19.84 -10.31
N ILE A 133 1.47 19.92 -11.58
CA ILE A 133 1.25 18.76 -12.44
C ILE A 133 2.54 17.96 -12.67
N GLU A 134 3.70 18.61 -12.71
CA GLU A 134 4.97 17.90 -12.92
C GLU A 134 5.30 17.07 -11.68
N PHE A 135 5.17 17.67 -10.51
CA PHE A 135 5.41 17.00 -9.24
C PHE A 135 4.40 15.88 -8.94
N VAL A 136 3.10 16.15 -9.08
CA VAL A 136 2.03 15.16 -8.84
C VAL A 136 2.05 14.08 -9.92
N GLY A 137 2.30 14.45 -11.18
CA GLY A 137 2.44 13.52 -12.29
C GLY A 137 3.58 12.53 -12.07
N LYS A 138 4.73 13.03 -11.57
CA LYS A 138 5.85 12.17 -11.21
C LYS A 138 5.50 11.17 -10.10
N MET A 139 4.76 11.61 -9.07
CA MET A 139 4.26 10.72 -8.03
C MET A 139 3.34 9.63 -8.59
N VAL A 140 2.45 9.98 -9.50
CA VAL A 140 1.55 9.02 -10.17
C VAL A 140 2.36 7.98 -10.94
N GLU A 141 3.34 8.40 -11.75
CA GLU A 141 4.21 7.47 -12.48
C GLU A 141 4.97 6.51 -11.53
N ASP A 142 5.47 7.06 -10.42
CA ASP A 142 6.22 6.31 -9.43
C ASP A 142 5.36 5.25 -8.75
N ILE A 143 4.17 5.60 -8.28
CA ILE A 143 3.22 4.64 -7.69
C ILE A 143 2.72 3.64 -8.74
N CYS A 144 2.56 4.05 -9.99
CA CYS A 144 2.06 3.17 -11.05
C CYS A 144 3.08 2.14 -11.54
N TYR A 145 4.39 2.38 -11.35
CA TYR A 145 5.43 1.48 -11.85
C TYR A 145 6.81 1.65 -11.20
N ASN A 146 7.36 2.87 -11.12
CA ASN A 146 8.79 3.03 -10.82
C ASN A 146 9.15 2.55 -9.40
N ASN A 147 8.26 2.78 -8.42
CA ASN A 147 8.46 2.38 -7.04
C ASN A 147 8.58 0.86 -6.92
N VAL A 148 7.65 0.08 -7.50
CA VAL A 148 7.75 -1.38 -7.43
C VAL A 148 8.97 -1.90 -8.17
N LYS A 149 9.31 -1.31 -9.33
CA LYS A 149 10.51 -1.68 -10.09
C LYS A 149 11.77 -1.54 -9.25
N GLU A 150 11.96 -0.39 -8.59
CA GLU A 150 13.09 -0.14 -7.69
C GLU A 150 13.03 -1.05 -6.47
N TYR A 151 11.85 -1.17 -5.85
CA TYR A 151 11.64 -1.92 -4.62
C TYR A 151 11.95 -3.41 -4.77
N ILE A 152 11.68 -4.05 -5.91
CA ILE A 152 12.03 -5.47 -6.12
C ILE A 152 13.34 -5.65 -6.89
N GLY A 153 13.97 -4.58 -7.34
CA GLY A 153 15.20 -4.63 -8.14
C GLY A 153 14.97 -5.23 -9.54
N PHE A 154 13.80 -5.02 -10.13
CA PHE A 154 13.47 -5.51 -11.48
C PHE A 154 14.28 -4.72 -12.51
N LYS A 155 15.07 -5.42 -13.33
CA LYS A 155 15.92 -4.81 -14.37
C LYS A 155 15.14 -4.58 -15.65
#